data_AF-A0A7J2ML64-F1
#
_entry.id   AF-A0A7J2ML64-F1
#
_cell.length_a   1.000
_cell.length_b   1.000
_cell.length_c   1.000
_cell.angle_alpha   90.00
_cell.angle_beta   90.00
_cell.angle_gamma   90.00
#
_symmetry.space_group_name_H-M   'P 1'
#
loop_
_entity.id
_entity.type
_entity.pdbx_description
1 polymer ?
#
loop_
_entity_poly.entity_id
_entity_poly.type
_entity_poly.pdbx_seq_one_letter_code
_entity_poly.pdbx_strand_id
1 'polypeptide(L)'
;MKDPTNTITKKAPKTGDYLNRYSDILLNRKSSIYKNRPRFCVFGIGDYTFSHWKVAISGLYKNIHFNAIGPYEGKPIMLDDTCYFISCKNEKEAVFITQLLNSPISIDFIHSLVFFDAKRPVTIDVLKRIDLRKLATELGVEKKDINCLKQSKNISNSQTCLVFD
;
A
#
# COMPACT_ATOMS: atom_id res chain seq x y z
N MET A 1 -6.95 -4.81 12.61
CA MET A 1 -6.28 -5.65 13.64
C MET A 1 -7.14 -6.01 14.88
N LYS A 2 -8.44 -5.68 14.94
CA LYS A 2 -9.32 -6.06 16.07
C LYS A 2 -10.18 -7.30 15.79
N ASP A 3 -10.08 -7.83 14.56
CA ASP A 3 -10.98 -8.85 14.06
C ASP A 3 -10.77 -10.20 14.77
N PRO A 4 -11.85 -10.86 15.19
CA PRO A 4 -11.75 -12.09 15.94
C PRO A 4 -11.20 -13.23 15.06
N THR A 5 -10.14 -13.88 15.53
CA THR A 5 -9.46 -14.97 14.81
C THR A 5 -10.00 -16.37 15.17
N ASN A 6 -10.89 -16.46 16.14
CA ASN A 6 -11.53 -17.73 16.55
C ASN A 6 -12.39 -18.36 15.44
N THR A 7 -12.82 -17.57 14.45
CA THR A 7 -13.64 -18.06 13.33
C THR A 7 -12.82 -18.84 12.29
N ILE A 8 -11.49 -18.71 12.29
CA ILE A 8 -10.60 -19.31 11.27
C ILE A 8 -10.73 -20.83 11.26
N THR A 9 -10.71 -21.48 12.43
CA THR A 9 -10.81 -22.95 12.52
C THR A 9 -12.11 -23.49 11.92
N LYS A 10 -13.20 -22.70 11.96
CA LYS A 10 -14.48 -23.08 11.35
C LYS A 10 -14.52 -22.85 9.84
N LYS A 11 -13.99 -21.72 9.36
CA LYS A 11 -14.04 -21.32 7.94
C LYS A 11 -12.93 -21.94 7.09
N ALA A 12 -11.78 -22.22 7.69
CA ALA A 12 -10.57 -22.71 7.04
C ALA A 12 -9.82 -23.67 7.99
N PRO A 13 -10.30 -24.91 8.15
CA PRO A 13 -9.80 -25.85 9.17
C PRO A 13 -8.30 -26.12 9.03
N LYS A 14 -7.80 -26.35 7.80
CA LYS A 14 -6.36 -26.54 7.54
C LYS A 14 -5.51 -25.36 8.00
N THR A 15 -5.99 -24.13 7.80
CA THR A 15 -5.33 -22.91 8.27
C THR A 15 -5.39 -22.82 9.79
N GLY A 16 -6.52 -23.16 10.40
CA GLY A 16 -6.67 -23.22 11.86
C GLY A 16 -5.70 -24.21 12.50
N ASP A 17 -5.58 -25.41 11.94
CA ASP A 17 -4.66 -26.44 12.42
C ASP A 17 -3.20 -25.98 12.33
N TYR A 18 -2.83 -25.35 11.21
CA TYR A 18 -1.50 -24.77 11.03
C TYR A 18 -1.21 -23.69 12.09
N LEU A 19 -2.10 -22.72 12.26
CA LEU A 19 -1.91 -21.61 13.21
C LEU A 19 -1.82 -22.11 14.66
N ASN A 20 -2.63 -23.11 15.02
CA ASN A 20 -2.57 -23.73 16.34
C ASN A 20 -1.29 -24.53 16.54
N ARG A 21 -0.85 -25.30 15.54
CA ARG A 21 0.41 -26.08 15.58
C ARG A 21 1.62 -25.19 15.87
N TYR A 22 1.67 -24.00 15.26
CA TYR A 22 2.79 -23.06 15.42
C TYR A 22 2.49 -21.93 16.42
N SER A 23 1.50 -22.12 17.27
CA SER A 23 1.00 -21.03 18.10
C SER A 23 2.01 -20.50 19.12
N ASP A 24 2.87 -21.35 19.67
CA ASP A 24 3.94 -20.92 20.58
C ASP A 24 4.93 -19.97 19.89
N ILE A 25 5.23 -20.20 18.61
CA ILE A 25 6.09 -19.32 17.81
C ILE A 25 5.36 -18.01 17.53
N LEU A 26 4.10 -18.08 17.10
CA LEU A 26 3.31 -16.92 16.70
C LEU A 26 2.91 -16.01 17.88
N LEU A 27 2.76 -16.57 19.09
CA LEU A 27 2.48 -15.81 20.30
C LEU A 27 3.71 -15.10 20.86
N ASN A 28 4.90 -15.63 20.60
CA ASN A 28 6.18 -15.04 21.02
C ASN A 28 6.68 -13.91 20.10
N ARG A 29 5.83 -13.38 19.22
CA ARG A 29 6.16 -12.22 18.37
C ARG A 29 6.49 -11.00 19.24
N LYS A 30 7.71 -10.49 19.11
CA LYS A 30 8.26 -9.40 19.96
C LYS A 30 7.63 -8.02 19.71
N SER A 31 7.02 -7.80 18.54
CA SER A 31 6.52 -6.47 18.19
C SER A 31 5.35 -6.06 19.08
N SER A 32 5.40 -4.84 19.61
CA SER A 32 4.37 -4.27 20.49
C SER A 32 3.00 -4.17 19.83
N ILE A 33 2.93 -4.12 18.49
CA ILE A 33 1.68 -4.06 17.72
C ILE A 33 0.75 -5.25 17.98
N TYR A 34 1.30 -6.38 18.43
CA TYR A 34 0.55 -7.60 18.75
C TYR A 34 0.08 -7.69 20.20
N LYS A 35 0.50 -6.77 21.08
CA LYS A 35 0.05 -6.74 22.48
C LYS A 35 -1.45 -6.46 22.54
N ASN A 36 -2.18 -7.22 23.36
CA ASN A 36 -3.64 -7.11 23.54
C ASN A 36 -4.42 -7.22 22.22
N ARG A 37 -3.93 -8.03 21.27
CA ARG A 37 -4.59 -8.31 19.99
C ARG A 37 -5.01 -9.78 19.89
N PRO A 38 -5.95 -10.12 18.97
CA PRO A 38 -6.31 -11.51 18.70
C PRO A 38 -5.08 -12.37 18.37
N ARG A 39 -5.05 -13.60 18.88
CA ARG A 39 -3.90 -14.54 18.85
C ARG A 39 -3.17 -14.61 17.51
N PHE A 40 -3.91 -14.72 16.42
CA PHE A 40 -3.36 -14.88 15.06
C PHE A 40 -3.57 -13.64 14.17
N CYS A 41 -3.71 -12.45 14.75
CA CYS A 41 -3.88 -11.25 13.96
C CYS A 41 -2.63 -10.95 13.11
N VAL A 42 -2.87 -10.35 11.96
CA VAL A 42 -1.85 -9.86 11.03
C VAL A 42 -2.00 -8.35 10.92
N PHE A 43 -0.88 -7.64 10.86
CA PHE A 43 -0.82 -6.19 10.69
C PHE A 43 -0.61 -5.83 9.21
N GLY A 44 -1.07 -4.65 8.79
CA GLY A 44 -0.82 -4.15 7.43
C GLY A 44 -1.59 -4.89 6.33
N ILE A 45 -2.68 -5.58 6.69
CA ILE A 45 -3.56 -6.29 5.75
C ILE A 45 -4.99 -5.78 5.94
N GLY A 46 -5.62 -5.37 4.85
CA GLY A 46 -7.03 -4.95 4.80
C GLY A 46 -7.57 -5.03 3.38
N ASP A 47 -8.79 -4.53 3.16
CA ASP A 47 -9.44 -4.57 1.84
C ASP A 47 -8.58 -3.96 0.72
N TYR A 48 -7.82 -2.91 1.04
CA TYR A 48 -6.89 -2.26 0.12
C TYR A 48 -5.79 -3.21 -0.39
N THR A 49 -5.34 -4.16 0.44
CA THR A 49 -4.30 -5.15 0.09
C THR A 49 -4.78 -6.09 -1.03
N PHE A 50 -6.08 -6.36 -1.08
CA PHE A 50 -6.70 -7.25 -2.07
C PHE A 50 -7.21 -6.52 -3.32
N SER A 51 -6.89 -5.24 -3.52
CA SER A 51 -7.28 -4.54 -4.75
C SER A 51 -6.65 -5.21 -6.00
N HIS A 52 -7.42 -5.33 -7.08
CA HIS A 52 -6.93 -5.97 -8.32
C HIS A 52 -5.85 -5.12 -9.01
N TRP A 53 -5.99 -3.80 -8.91
CA TRP A 53 -5.04 -2.84 -9.44
C TRP A 53 -4.39 -2.05 -8.32
N LYS A 54 -3.09 -1.80 -8.47
CA LYS A 54 -2.27 -1.05 -7.51
C LYS A 54 -1.25 -0.19 -8.26
N VAL A 55 -0.81 0.90 -7.65
CA VAL A 55 0.44 1.58 -8.04
C VAL A 55 1.46 1.38 -6.95
N ALA A 56 2.59 0.78 -7.25
CA ALA A 56 3.59 0.39 -6.26
C ALA A 56 4.96 1.01 -6.51
N ILE A 57 5.73 1.17 -5.44
CA ILE A 57 7.13 1.57 -5.45
C ILE A 57 7.91 0.74 -4.43
N SER A 58 9.15 0.37 -4.76
CA SER A 58 10.05 -0.26 -3.80
C SER A 58 10.59 0.79 -2.83
N GLY A 59 10.53 0.48 -1.53
CA GLY A 59 11.21 1.26 -0.50
C GLY A 59 12.71 0.98 -0.42
N LEU A 60 13.22 -0.08 -1.06
CA LEU A 60 14.63 -0.51 -0.97
C LEU A 60 15.49 0.01 -2.13
N TYR A 61 14.92 0.17 -3.32
CA TYR A 61 15.69 0.57 -4.49
C TYR A 61 15.99 2.07 -4.48
N LYS A 62 17.19 2.43 -4.93
CA LYS A 62 17.60 3.83 -5.15
C LYS A 62 16.98 4.43 -6.41
N ASN A 63 16.51 3.59 -7.33
CA ASN A 63 15.77 4.05 -8.48
C ASN A 63 14.30 4.31 -8.08
N ILE A 64 13.87 5.56 -8.13
CA ILE A 64 12.49 5.96 -7.85
C ILE A 64 11.68 5.65 -9.10
N HIS A 65 10.92 4.56 -9.06
CA HIS A 65 10.05 4.19 -10.16
C HIS A 65 8.75 3.56 -9.66
N PHE A 66 7.63 4.13 -10.09
CA PHE A 66 6.30 3.64 -9.79
C PHE A 66 5.81 2.69 -10.88
N ASN A 67 5.15 1.60 -10.49
CA ASN A 67 4.60 0.62 -11.42
C ASN A 67 3.10 0.43 -11.19
N ALA A 68 2.34 0.42 -12.27
CA ALA A 68 0.97 -0.10 -12.25
C ALA A 68 1.03 -1.63 -12.21
N ILE A 69 0.40 -2.22 -11.21
CA ILE A 69 0.38 -3.66 -10.99
C ILE A 69 -1.07 -4.13 -11.12
N GLY A 70 -1.31 -4.99 -12.10
CA GLY A 70 -2.59 -5.64 -12.33
C GLY A 70 -2.67 -7.02 -11.68
N PRO A 71 -3.81 -7.71 -11.81
CA PRO A 71 -3.96 -9.07 -11.31
C PRO A 71 -3.11 -10.06 -12.14
N TYR A 72 -2.62 -11.11 -11.50
CA TYR A 72 -1.98 -12.25 -12.16
C TYR A 72 -2.94 -13.45 -12.10
N GLU A 73 -3.27 -14.05 -13.25
CA GLU A 73 -4.26 -15.14 -13.36
C GLU A 73 -5.60 -14.82 -12.66
N GLY A 74 -6.06 -13.58 -12.81
CA GLY A 74 -7.32 -13.10 -12.19
C GLY A 74 -7.26 -12.91 -10.68
N LYS A 75 -6.09 -13.08 -10.04
CA LYS A 75 -5.90 -12.88 -8.60
C LYS A 75 -5.16 -11.57 -8.31
N PRO A 76 -5.51 -10.84 -7.23
CA PRO A 76 -4.77 -9.65 -6.84
C PRO A 76 -3.35 -10.02 -6.43
N ILE A 77 -2.36 -9.26 -6.92
CA ILE A 77 -0.97 -9.43 -6.52
C ILE A 77 -0.76 -8.89 -5.10
N MET A 78 -0.11 -9.70 -4.26
CA MET A 78 0.30 -9.34 -2.91
C MET A 78 1.72 -8.80 -2.91
N LEU A 79 1.90 -7.62 -2.32
CA LEU A 79 3.21 -7.00 -2.14
C LEU A 79 3.69 -7.23 -0.72
N ASP A 80 5.00 -7.39 -0.55
CA ASP A 80 5.63 -7.57 0.76
C ASP A 80 5.88 -6.22 1.47
N ASP A 81 6.50 -6.27 2.65
CA ASP A 81 6.80 -5.10 3.49
C ASP A 81 7.95 -4.21 2.95
N THR A 82 8.52 -4.56 1.79
CA THR A 82 9.56 -3.77 1.13
C THR A 82 8.98 -2.79 0.11
N CYS A 83 7.69 -2.89 -0.18
CA CYS A 83 6.98 -2.04 -1.12
C CYS A 83 5.95 -1.15 -0.43
N TYR A 84 5.72 0.03 -1.00
CA TYR A 84 4.54 0.84 -0.73
C TYR A 84 3.62 0.79 -1.94
N PHE A 85 2.31 0.90 -1.72
CA PHE A 85 1.37 0.92 -2.84
C PHE A 85 0.07 1.67 -2.55
N ILE A 86 -0.50 2.22 -3.61
CA ILE A 86 -1.82 2.84 -3.64
C ILE A 86 -2.78 1.82 -4.26
N SER A 87 -3.86 1.46 -3.57
CA SER A 87 -4.92 0.62 -4.13
C SER A 87 -5.73 1.41 -5.17
N CYS A 88 -5.96 0.81 -6.33
CA CYS A 88 -6.74 1.40 -7.42
C CYS A 88 -7.96 0.53 -7.74
N LYS A 89 -9.03 1.16 -8.24
CA LYS A 89 -10.29 0.48 -8.63
C LYS A 89 -10.14 -0.31 -9.91
N ASN A 90 -9.41 0.24 -10.87
CA ASN A 90 -9.24 -0.34 -12.20
C ASN A 90 -7.90 0.05 -12.81
N GLU A 91 -7.59 -0.55 -13.95
CA GLU A 91 -6.39 -0.31 -14.72
C GLU A 91 -6.21 1.16 -15.09
N LYS A 92 -7.27 1.81 -15.56
CA LYS A 92 -7.21 3.21 -16.01
C LYS A 92 -6.73 4.13 -14.88
N GLU A 93 -7.26 3.95 -13.67
CA GLU A 93 -6.83 4.70 -12.49
C GLU A 93 -5.36 4.39 -12.13
N ALA A 94 -4.95 3.13 -12.16
CA ALA A 94 -3.57 2.74 -11.83
C ALA A 94 -2.56 3.29 -12.85
N VAL A 95 -2.85 3.19 -14.15
CA VAL A 95 -2.00 3.73 -15.22
C VAL A 95 -1.91 5.25 -15.10
N PHE A 96 -3.03 5.94 -14.88
CA PHE A 96 -3.05 7.39 -14.72
C PHE A 96 -2.22 7.86 -13.51
N ILE A 97 -2.41 7.25 -12.34
CA ILE A 97 -1.62 7.59 -11.14
C ILE A 97 -0.13 7.29 -11.37
N THR A 98 0.20 6.19 -12.04
CA THR A 98 1.59 5.83 -12.37
C THR A 98 2.24 6.88 -13.27
N GLN A 99 1.53 7.37 -14.29
CA GLN A 99 2.02 8.43 -15.18
C GLN A 99 2.27 9.73 -14.42
N LEU A 100 1.36 10.13 -13.52
CA LEU A 100 1.55 11.30 -12.67
C LEU A 100 2.81 11.14 -11.80
N LEU A 101 2.93 10.02 -11.08
CA LEU A 101 4.00 9.80 -10.12
C LEU A 101 5.38 9.63 -10.76
N ASN A 102 5.45 9.13 -11.99
CA ASN A 102 6.67 9.03 -12.78
C ASN A 102 6.96 10.28 -13.63
N SER A 103 6.17 11.35 -13.51
CA SER A 103 6.49 12.61 -14.19
C SER A 103 7.80 13.21 -13.65
N PRO A 104 8.57 13.95 -14.47
CA PRO A 104 9.83 14.55 -14.04
C PRO A 104 9.67 15.39 -12.76
N ILE A 105 8.63 16.22 -12.67
CA ILE A 105 8.36 17.07 -11.51
C ILE A 105 8.12 16.26 -10.21
N SER A 106 7.46 15.10 -10.30
CA SER A 106 7.22 14.22 -9.15
C SER A 106 8.51 13.51 -8.74
N ILE A 107 9.26 13.00 -9.71
CA ILE A 107 10.53 12.32 -9.47
C ILE A 107 11.55 13.28 -8.85
N ASP A 108 11.72 14.48 -9.39
CA ASP A 108 12.60 15.53 -8.85
C ASP A 108 12.20 15.95 -7.44
N PHE A 109 10.90 16.10 -7.19
CA PHE A 109 10.39 16.38 -5.86
C PHE A 109 10.77 15.29 -4.85
N ILE A 110 10.60 14.00 -5.20
CA ILE A 110 10.99 12.90 -4.32
C ILE A 110 12.51 12.89 -4.13
N HIS A 111 13.30 13.07 -5.20
CA HIS A 111 14.76 13.15 -5.12
C HIS A 111 15.24 14.22 -4.13
N SER A 112 14.55 15.36 -4.06
CA SER A 112 14.88 16.44 -3.11
C SER A 112 14.62 16.09 -1.64
N LEU A 113 13.82 15.06 -1.37
CA LEU A 113 13.38 14.66 -0.03
C LEU A 113 14.03 13.38 0.49
N VAL A 114 14.60 12.56 -0.38
CA VAL A 114 15.18 11.27 -0.02
C VAL A 114 16.68 11.35 0.23
N PHE A 115 17.16 10.52 1.17
CA PHE A 115 18.58 10.34 1.42
C PHE A 115 19.03 9.00 0.86
N PHE A 116 19.78 9.00 -0.26
CA PHE A 116 20.11 7.80 -1.02
C PHE A 116 21.11 6.84 -0.35
N ASP A 117 21.78 7.27 0.71
CA ASP A 117 22.66 6.38 1.48
C ASP A 117 21.90 5.62 2.57
N ALA A 118 20.62 5.93 2.79
CA ALA A 118 19.76 5.10 3.63
C ALA A 118 19.48 3.74 2.99
N LYS A 119 19.35 2.70 3.82
CA LYS A 119 18.91 1.37 3.38
C LYS A 119 17.54 1.38 2.70
N ARG A 120 16.66 2.31 3.10
CA ARG A 120 15.35 2.54 2.51
C ARG A 120 15.18 4.03 2.21
N PRO A 121 15.56 4.51 1.01
CA PRO A 121 15.54 5.94 0.70
C PRO A 121 14.11 6.48 0.58
N VAL A 122 13.21 5.68 0.00
CA VAL A 122 11.79 6.04 -0.13
C VAL A 122 11.05 5.57 1.11
N THR A 123 10.53 6.52 1.90
CA THR A 123 9.74 6.23 3.09
C THR A 123 8.29 6.67 2.92
N ILE A 124 7.43 6.14 3.79
CA ILE A 124 6.03 6.54 3.89
C ILE A 124 5.84 8.05 4.04
N ASP A 125 6.73 8.70 4.81
CA ASP A 125 6.64 10.14 5.11
C ASP A 125 6.99 11.00 3.90
N VAL A 126 7.91 10.54 3.04
CA VAL A 126 8.19 11.19 1.76
C VAL A 126 6.99 11.07 0.83
N LEU A 127 6.43 9.86 0.69
CA LEU A 127 5.30 9.60 -0.20
C LEU A 127 4.04 10.37 0.20
N LYS A 128 3.79 10.53 1.50
CA LYS A 128 2.64 11.31 2.01
C LYS A 128 2.69 12.79 1.64
N ARG A 129 3.85 13.34 1.28
CA ARG A 129 3.98 14.74 0.87
C ARG A 129 3.51 15.00 -0.57
N ILE A 130 3.28 13.95 -1.36
CA ILE A 130 2.82 14.07 -2.74
C ILE A 130 1.30 14.24 -2.77
N ASP A 131 0.84 15.37 -3.30
CA ASP A 131 -0.59 15.60 -3.58
C ASP A 131 -0.87 15.32 -5.06
N LEU A 132 -1.49 14.18 -5.35
CA LEU A 132 -1.82 13.74 -6.72
C LEU A 132 -2.69 14.76 -7.48
N ARG A 133 -3.55 15.52 -6.79
CA ARG A 133 -4.41 16.51 -7.45
C ARG A 133 -3.64 17.76 -7.82
N LYS A 134 -2.76 18.24 -6.93
CA LYS A 134 -1.85 19.35 -7.23
C LYS A 134 -0.89 18.97 -8.35
N LEU A 135 -0.31 17.78 -8.29
CA LEU A 135 0.57 17.23 -9.32
C LEU A 135 -0.13 17.17 -10.68
N ALA A 136 -1.37 16.66 -10.74
CA ALA A 136 -2.14 16.63 -11.98
C ALA A 136 -2.44 18.04 -12.51
N THR A 137 -2.75 19.00 -11.62
CA THR A 137 -3.00 20.39 -12.01
C THR A 137 -1.74 21.05 -12.60
N GLU A 138 -0.58 20.83 -11.98
CA GLU A 138 0.71 21.36 -12.43
C GLU A 138 1.13 20.78 -13.78
N LEU A 139 0.79 19.52 -14.05
CA LEU A 139 1.02 18.85 -15.33
C LEU A 139 -0.02 19.23 -16.40
N GLY A 140 -0.91 20.19 -16.13
CA GLY A 140 -1.92 20.64 -17.09
C GLY A 140 -3.01 19.62 -17.38
N VAL A 141 -3.21 18.62 -16.52
CA VAL A 141 -4.23 17.58 -16.72
C VAL A 141 -5.63 18.19 -16.61
N GLU A 142 -6.51 17.83 -17.54
CA GLU A 142 -7.88 18.33 -17.54
C GLU A 142 -8.64 17.92 -16.27
N LYS A 143 -9.51 18.82 -15.79
CA LYS A 143 -10.35 18.57 -14.59
C LYS A 143 -11.19 17.30 -14.70
N LYS A 144 -11.58 16.90 -15.92
CA LYS A 144 -12.36 15.67 -16.17
C LYS A 144 -11.57 14.42 -15.79
N ASP A 145 -10.27 14.41 -16.06
CA ASP A 145 -9.38 13.28 -15.79
C ASP A 145 -8.98 13.26 -14.31
N ILE A 146 -8.84 14.44 -13.67
CA ILE A 146 -8.66 14.54 -12.21
C ILE A 146 -9.86 13.91 -11.44
N ASN A 147 -11.06 13.88 -12.02
CA ASN A 147 -12.20 13.21 -11.38
C ASN A 147 -12.00 11.70 -11.25
N CYS A 148 -11.12 11.06 -12.04
CA CYS A 148 -10.80 9.65 -11.83
C CYS A 148 -10.11 9.40 -10.47
N LEU A 149 -9.44 10.42 -9.91
CA LEU A 149 -8.83 10.39 -8.58
C LEU A 149 -9.85 10.55 -7.44
N LYS A 150 -11.06 11.06 -7.70
CA LYS A 150 -12.07 11.37 -6.65
C LYS A 150 -12.62 10.15 -5.93
N GLN A 151 -12.25 8.96 -6.39
CA GLN A 151 -12.92 7.72 -6.03
C GLN A 151 -12.04 6.78 -5.20
N SER A 152 -10.75 7.07 -5.07
CA SER A 152 -9.90 6.55 -4.01
C SER A 152 -10.43 7.09 -2.67
N LYS A 153 -10.99 6.21 -1.83
CA LYS A 153 -11.46 6.54 -0.46
C LYS A 153 -10.36 7.10 0.46
N ASN A 154 -9.14 7.25 -0.04
CA ASN A 154 -7.93 7.68 0.67
C ASN A 154 -7.54 9.15 0.38
N ILE A 155 -8.39 9.90 -0.34
CA ILE A 155 -8.13 11.29 -0.75
C ILE A 155 -9.22 12.24 -0.19
N SER A 156 -9.41 12.28 1.14
CA SER A 156 -10.18 13.34 1.81
C SER A 156 -9.42 13.94 3.00
N ASN A 157 -9.22 15.27 2.92
CA ASN A 157 -8.81 16.31 3.88
C ASN A 157 -7.74 16.09 4.97
N SER A 158 -7.20 14.90 5.10
CA SER A 158 -6.00 14.55 5.85
C SER A 158 -5.48 13.30 5.17
N GLN A 159 -4.51 13.45 4.26
CA GLN A 159 -4.01 12.39 3.39
C GLN A 159 -3.78 11.08 4.15
N THR A 160 -4.74 10.18 4.03
CA THR A 160 -4.59 8.76 4.32
C THR A 160 -4.15 8.05 3.04
N CYS A 161 -3.25 8.67 2.27
CA CYS A 161 -2.44 7.92 1.32
C CYS A 161 -1.47 7.07 2.14
N LEU A 162 -1.61 5.75 1.96
CA LEU A 162 -0.77 4.72 2.58
C LEU A 162 -0.97 4.65 4.11
N VAL A 163 -2.15 4.19 4.54
CA VAL A 163 -2.43 4.02 5.96
C VAL A 163 -2.30 2.58 6.39
N PHE A 164 -1.24 2.36 7.16
CA PHE A 164 -1.23 1.42 8.26
C PHE A 164 -2.16 1.95 9.36
N ASP A 165 -3.38 1.43 9.46
CA ASP A 165 -4.24 1.56 10.65
C ASP A 165 -4.10 0.31 11.53
#